data_AF-A0A2V4DIL0-F1
#
_entry.id   AF-A0A2V4DIL0-F1
#
_cell.length_a   1.000
_cell.length_b   1.000
_cell.length_c   1.000
_cell.angle_alpha   90.00
_cell.angle_beta   90.00
_cell.angle_gamma   90.00
#
_symmetry.space_group_name_H-M   'P 1'
#
loop_
_entity.id
_entity.type
_entity.pdbx_description
1 polymer ?
#
loop_
_entity_poly.entity_id
_entity_poly.type
_entity_poly.pdbx_seq_one_letter_code
_entity_poly.pdbx_strand_id
1 'polypeptide(L)' 'MTHLSTREIDNMSLEARKKRMNELQEEMLLLRAEQALGGSASNPGSYKQVKRSIARLKTKMQEARQE' A
#
# COMPACT_ATOMS: atom_id res chain seq x y z
N MET A 1 -1.73 4.25 11.10
CA MET A 1 -0.61 4.16 10.15
C MET A 1 -0.62 2.77 9.53
N THR A 2 -1.12 2.68 8.31
CA THR A 2 -1.44 1.46 7.57
C THR A 2 -0.22 0.93 6.81
N HIS A 3 0.88 0.69 7.53
CA HIS A 3 2.04 0.01 6.96
C HIS A 3 1.75 -1.48 6.81
N LEU A 4 2.20 -2.09 5.70
CA LEU A 4 2.09 -3.54 5.45
C LEU A 4 3.48 -4.17 5.50
N SER A 5 3.66 -5.12 6.41
CA SER A 5 4.85 -5.97 6.50
C SER A 5 4.72 -7.20 5.61
N THR A 6 5.86 -7.79 5.24
CA THR A 6 5.87 -9.00 4.41
C THR A 6 5.15 -10.17 5.07
N ARG A 7 5.35 -10.36 6.38
CA ARG A 7 4.70 -11.44 7.15
C ARG A 7 3.18 -11.32 7.14
N GLU A 8 2.65 -10.11 7.25
CA GLU A 8 1.20 -9.88 7.17
C GLU A 8 0.66 -10.27 5.79
N ILE A 9 1.39 -9.95 4.71
CA ILE A 9 1.00 -10.31 3.35
C ILE A 9 1.01 -11.82 3.15
N ASP A 10 2.03 -12.51 3.68
CA ASP A 10 2.17 -13.96 3.58
C ASP A 10 0.97 -14.67 4.23
N ASN A 11 0.45 -14.14 5.34
CA ASN A 11 -0.73 -14.65 6.03
C ASN A 11 -2.08 -14.26 5.38
N MET A 12 -2.08 -13.44 4.33
CA MET A 12 -3.30 -13.03 3.63
C MET A 12 -3.68 -13.98 2.49
N SER A 13 -4.98 -14.26 2.34
CA SER A 13 -5.53 -14.89 1.14
C SER A 13 -5.41 -13.98 -0.09
N LEU A 14 -5.51 -14.55 -1.30
CA LEU A 14 -5.45 -13.77 -2.55
C LEU A 14 -6.52 -12.67 -2.61
N GLU A 15 -7.74 -12.95 -2.15
CA GLU A 15 -8.82 -11.95 -2.10
C GLU A 15 -8.55 -10.85 -1.07
N ALA A 16 -8.01 -11.21 0.10
CA ALA A 16 -7.58 -10.23 1.10
C ALA A 16 -6.45 -9.33 0.55
N ARG A 17 -5.49 -9.91 -0.19
CA ARG A 17 -4.42 -9.14 -0.87
C ARG A 17 -5.00 -8.16 -1.90
N LYS A 18 -5.94 -8.60 -2.74
CA LYS A 18 -6.61 -7.71 -3.72
C LYS A 18 -7.37 -6.58 -3.03
N LYS A 19 -8.16 -6.89 -2.00
CA LYS A 19 -8.88 -5.87 -1.22
C LYS A 19 -7.91 -4.85 -0.62
N ARG A 20 -6.83 -5.34 0.01
CA ARG A 20 -5.81 -4.48 0.61
C ARG A 20 -5.08 -3.61 -0.40
N MET A 21 -4.89 -4.10 -1.64
CA MET A 21 -4.32 -3.32 -2.73
C MET A 21 -5.20 -2.10 -3.06
N ASN A 22 -6.51 -2.30 -3.17
CA ASN A 22 -7.45 -1.22 -3.48
C ASN A 22 -7.44 -0.15 -2.38
N GLU A 23 -7.51 -0.57 -1.12
CA GLU A 23 -7.45 0.34 0.04
C GLU A 23 -6.16 1.18 0.04
N LEU A 24 -5.00 0.57 -0.24
CA LEU A 24 -3.73 1.29 -0.33
C LEU A 24 -3.67 2.26 -1.52
N GLN A 25 -4.34 1.95 -2.64
CA GLN A 25 -4.42 2.82 -3.79
C GLN A 25 -5.31 4.04 -3.53
N GLU A 26 -6.43 3.86 -2.83
CA GLU A 26 -7.29 4.94 -2.37
C GLU A 26 -6.53 5.87 -1.40
N GLU A 27 -5.82 5.30 -0.42
CA GLU A 27 -4.99 6.08 0.51
C GLU A 27 -3.91 6.87 -0.24
N MET A 28 -3.28 6.26 -1.25
CA MET A 28 -2.28 6.93 -2.10
C MET A 28 -2.89 8.09 -2.90
N LEU A 29 -4.13 7.96 -3.37
CA LEU A 29 -4.83 9.02 -4.10
C LEU A 29 -5.09 10.22 -3.18
N LEU A 30 -5.57 9.97 -1.96
CA LEU A 30 -5.80 11.02 -0.96
C LEU A 30 -4.50 11.75 -0.61
N LEU A 31 -3.42 11.01 -0.35
CA LEU A 31 -2.11 11.61 -0.05
C LEU A 31 -1.57 12.47 -1.21
N ARG A 32 -1.85 12.08 -2.47
CA ARG A 32 -1.50 12.91 -3.63
C ARG A 32 -2.35 14.17 -3.72
N ALA A 33 -3.64 14.08 -3.41
CA ALA A 33 -4.53 15.24 -3.38
C ALA A 33 -4.08 16.25 -2.31
N GLU A 34 -3.75 15.79 -1.11
CA GLU A 34 -3.19 16.63 -0.04
C GLU A 34 -1.90 17.34 -0.48
N GLN A 35 -0.98 16.60 -1.11
CA GLN A 35 0.26 17.18 -1.64
C GLN A 35 0.02 18.23 -2.73
N ALA A 36 -0.93 17.97 -3.64
CA ALA A 36 -1.24 18.87 -4.74
C ALA A 36 -1.88 20.18 -4.26
N LEU A 37 -2.65 20.14 -3.17
CA LEU A 37 -3.26 21.32 -2.53
C LEU A 37 -2.25 22.18 -1.75
N GLY A 38 -0.96 21.82 -1.76
CA GLY A 38 0.08 22.53 -1.01
C GLY A 38 0.04 22.26 0.49
N GLY A 39 -0.74 21.27 0.94
CA GLY A 39 -0.75 20.83 2.32
C GLY A 39 0.53 20.06 2.64
N SER A 40 1.20 20.40 3.74
CA SER A 40 2.12 19.45 4.36
C SER A 40 1.30 18.23 4.78
N ALA A 41 1.58 17.06 4.22
CA ALA A 41 0.93 15.83 4.64
C ALA A 41 0.98 15.75 6.17
N SER A 42 -0.17 15.51 6.81
CA SER A 42 -0.31 15.42 8.28
C SER A 42 0.72 14.47 8.90
N ASN A 43 1.22 13.53 8.09
CA ASN A 43 2.42 12.76 8.36
C ASN A 43 3.33 12.72 7.10
N PRO A 44 4.52 13.35 7.14
CA PRO A 44 5.46 13.40 6.01
C PRO A 44 5.92 12.02 5.50
N GLY A 45 5.82 10.99 6.34
CA GLY A 45 6.24 9.63 6.02
C GLY A 45 5.18 8.80 5.29
N SER A 46 3.90 9.19 5.36
CA SER A 46 2.78 8.34 4.90
C SER A 46 2.88 7.98 3.42
N TYR A 47 3.21 8.95 2.56
CA TYR A 47 3.37 8.71 1.12
C TYR A 47 4.40 7.62 0.83
N LYS A 48 5.58 7.70 1.48
CA LYS A 48 6.64 6.70 1.30
C LYS A 48 6.25 5.35 1.87
N GLN A 49 5.51 5.31 2.98
CA GLN A 49 5.03 4.08 3.59
C GLN A 49 4.01 3.36 2.70
N VAL A 50 2.95 4.06 2.27
CA VAL A 50 1.92 3.51 1.38
C VAL A 50 2.53 3.01 0.07
N LYS A 51 3.41 3.81 -0.56
CA LYS A 51 4.13 3.40 -1.77
C LYS A 51 4.91 2.10 -1.58
N ARG A 52 5.60 1.93 -0.45
CA ARG A 52 6.34 0.71 -0.12
C ARG A 52 5.41 -0.48 0.15
N SER A 53 4.30 -0.27 0.85
CA SER A 53 3.29 -1.30 1.10
C SER A 53 2.71 -1.85 -0.21
N ILE A 54 2.34 -0.96 -1.15
CA ILE A 54 1.88 -1.34 -2.50
C ILE A 54 2.93 -2.17 -3.22
N ALA A 55 4.20 -1.73 -3.20
CA ALA A 55 5.28 -2.44 -3.87
C ALA A 55 5.46 -3.86 -3.32
N ARG A 56 5.50 -4.03 -1.99
CA ARG A 56 5.60 -5.35 -1.34
C ARG A 56 4.45 -6.27 -1.73
N LEU A 57 3.23 -5.74 -1.71
CA LEU A 57 2.03 -6.51 -2.06
C LEU A 57 2.07 -6.97 -3.52
N LYS A 58 2.48 -6.10 -4.45
CA LYS A 58 2.69 -6.48 -5.86
C LYS A 58 3.74 -7.56 -6.03
N THR A 59 4.88 -7.43 -5.34
CA THR A 59 5.96 -8.44 -5.38
C THR A 59 5.45 -9.80 -4.91
N LYS A 60 4.76 -9.86 -3.76
CA LYS A 60 4.21 -11.11 -3.23
C LYS A 60 3.13 -11.73 -4.10
N MET A 61 2.29 -10.92 -4.75
CA MET A 61 1.31 -11.41 -5.72
C MET A 61 1.98 -11.97 -6.98
N GLN A 62 3.11 -11.41 -7.39
CA GLN A 62 3.88 -11.90 -8.54
C GLN A 62 4.61 -13.21 -8.19
N GLU A 63 5.24 -13.29 -7.02
CA GLU A 63 5.90 -14.52 -6.53
C GLU A 63 4.91 -15.70 -6.52
N ALA A 64 3.72 -15.51 -5.92
CA ALA A 64 2.68 -16.54 -5.85
C ALA A 64 2.06 -16.94 -7.22
N ARG A 65 2.35 -16.22 -8.30
CA ARG A 65 1.91 -16.56 -9.66
C ARG A 65 2.95 -17.39 -10.43
N GLN A 66 4.22 -17.28 -10.04
CA GLN A 66 5.34 -17.96 -10.71
C GLN A 66 5.67 -19.31 -10.06
N GLU A 67 5.19 -19.55 -8.84
CA GLU A 67 5.08 -20.88 -8.21
C GLU A 67 3.90 -21.67 -8.78
#